data_AF-A0A0Q7KQU7-F1
#
_entry.id   AF-A0A0Q7KQU7-F1
#
_cell.length_a   1.000
_cell.length_b   1.000
_cell.length_c   1.000
_cell.angle_alpha   90.00
_cell.angle_beta   90.00
_cell.angle_gamma   90.00
#
_symmetry.space_group_name_H-M   'P 1'
#
loop_
_entity.id
_entity.type
_entity.pdbx_description
1 polymer ?
#
loop_
_entity_poly.entity_id
_entity_poly.type
_entity_poly.pdbx_seq_one_letter_code
_entity_poly.pdbx_strand_id
1 'polypeptide(L)'
;MKYLLWLLKAAIFFTLFAFALNNQHDATVYFFFGTHWRAPLVLVVLAAFAGGLVVGALGMLPGWWKHRAAAAQVPAVSDAPSPAPLATAIASAATPTIAATDLPAVRQHGL
;
A
#
# COMPACT_ATOMS: atom_id res chain seq x y z
N MET A 1 -15.57 27.04 3.66
CA MET A 1 -14.93 25.88 4.33
C MET A 1 -14.61 26.09 5.81
N LYS A 2 -14.11 27.26 6.26
CA LYS A 2 -13.78 27.52 7.68
C LYS A 2 -14.97 27.42 8.65
N TYR A 3 -16.15 27.91 8.25
CA TYR A 3 -17.36 27.78 9.06
C TYR A 3 -17.77 26.32 9.27
N LEU A 4 -17.73 25.49 8.22
CA LEU A 4 -18.08 24.08 8.33
C LEU A 4 -17.15 23.33 9.31
N LEU A 5 -15.84 23.59 9.26
CA LEU A 5 -14.90 23.04 10.23
C LEU A 5 -15.17 23.54 11.66
N TRP A 6 -15.60 24.78 11.83
CA TRP A 6 -15.96 25.34 13.14
C TRP A 6 -17.25 24.71 13.70
N LEU A 7 -18.27 24.54 12.85
CA LEU A 7 -19.52 23.86 13.15
C LEU A 7 -19.27 22.39 13.51
N LEU A 8 -18.39 21.71 12.78
CA LEU A 8 -18.00 20.34 13.08
C LEU A 8 -17.32 20.22 14.45
N LYS A 9 -16.41 21.14 14.78
CA LYS A 9 -15.78 21.19 16.11
C LYS A 9 -16.81 21.42 17.21
N ALA A 10 -17.76 22.33 16.99
CA ALA A 10 -18.85 22.58 17.92
C ALA A 10 -19.77 21.37 18.06
N ALA A 11 -20.11 20.69 16.97
CA ALA A 11 -20.94 19.48 16.98
C ALA A 11 -20.25 18.33 17.73
N ILE A 12 -18.95 18.12 17.50
CA ILE A 12 -18.15 17.14 18.24
C ILE A 12 -18.13 17.49 19.73
N PHE A 13 -17.85 18.76 20.08
CA PHE A 13 -17.85 19.22 21.47
C PHE A 13 -19.21 18.99 22.13
N PHE A 14 -20.29 19.43 21.47
CA PHE A 14 -21.65 19.29 21.98
C PHE A 14 -22.02 17.82 22.17
N THR A 15 -21.66 16.95 21.23
CA THR A 15 -21.90 15.51 21.33
C THR A 15 -21.13 14.90 22.51
N LEU A 16 -19.83 15.22 22.65
CA LEU A 16 -19.03 14.73 23.77
C LEU A 16 -19.52 15.28 25.12
N PHE A 17 -19.97 16.54 25.16
CA PHE A 17 -20.51 17.18 26.34
C PHE A 17 -21.87 16.61 26.74
N ALA A 18 -22.79 16.46 25.79
CA ALA A 18 -24.08 15.82 26.01
C ALA A 18 -23.91 14.35 26.42
N PHE A 19 -22.94 13.64 25.82
CA PHE A 19 -22.56 12.30 26.24
C PHE A 19 -22.05 12.29 27.68
N ALA A 20 -21.21 13.25 28.07
CA ALA A 20 -20.73 13.39 29.44
C ALA A 20 -21.87 13.68 30.43
N LEU A 21 -22.83 14.54 30.07
CA LEU A 21 -24.01 14.82 30.87
C LEU A 21 -24.94 13.61 31.01
N ASN A 22 -25.15 12.85 29.93
CA ASN A 22 -26.00 11.67 29.93
C ASN A 22 -25.34 10.47 30.65
N ASN A 23 -24.01 10.46 30.75
CA ASN A 23 -23.23 9.36 31.33
C ASN A 23 -22.46 9.82 32.58
N GLN A 24 -23.11 10.58 33.46
CA GLN A 24 -22.57 11.01 34.76
C GLN A 24 -22.53 9.87 35.80
N HIS A 25 -23.03 8.69 35.46
CA HIS A 25 -23.01 7.54 36.36
C HIS A 25 -21.58 7.10 36.68
N ASP A 26 -21.34 6.75 37.95
CA ASP A 26 -20.08 6.15 38.37
C ASP A 26 -19.98 4.70 37.89
N ALA A 27 -18.94 4.42 37.11
CA ALA A 27 -18.56 3.07 36.71
C ALA A 27 -17.49 2.53 37.67
N THR A 28 -17.59 1.25 38.01
CA THR A 28 -16.58 0.55 38.83
C THR A 28 -15.77 -0.36 37.94
N VAL A 29 -14.47 -0.07 37.81
CA VAL A 29 -13.51 -0.94 37.12
C VAL A 29 -12.90 -1.87 38.16
N TYR A 30 -13.17 -3.16 38.02
CA TYR A 30 -12.62 -4.18 38.90
C TYR A 30 -11.26 -4.63 38.37
N PHE A 31 -10.22 -4.36 39.15
CA PHE A 31 -8.87 -4.84 38.90
C PHE A 31 -8.62 -6.12 39.72
N PHE A 32 -7.42 -6.66 39.57
CA PHE A 32 -6.97 -7.83 40.33
C PHE A 32 -6.81 -7.51 41.83
N PHE A 33 -6.85 -8.53 42.69
CA PHE A 33 -6.66 -8.43 44.15
C PHE A 33 -7.75 -7.64 44.90
N GLY A 34 -8.98 -7.58 44.38
CA GLY A 34 -10.10 -6.87 45.01
C GLY A 34 -10.03 -5.34 44.89
N THR A 35 -9.01 -4.82 44.21
CA THR A 35 -8.89 -3.39 43.94
C THR A 35 -9.95 -3.01 42.92
N HIS A 36 -10.79 -2.05 43.26
CA HIS A 36 -11.79 -1.52 42.36
C HIS A 36 -11.65 0.00 42.34
N TRP A 37 -11.72 0.57 41.15
CA TRP A 37 -11.67 2.02 40.98
C TRP A 37 -13.02 2.51 40.48
N ARG A 38 -13.58 3.50 41.17
CA ARG A 38 -14.77 4.22 40.71
C ARG A 38 -14.35 5.50 39.99
N ALA A 39 -14.89 5.66 38.79
CA ALA A 39 -14.75 6.88 37.99
C ALA A 39 -16.01 7.08 37.13
N PRO A 40 -16.32 8.33 36.74
CA PRO A 40 -17.43 8.60 35.83
C PRO A 40 -17.29 7.79 34.53
N LEU A 41 -18.38 7.13 34.10
CA LEU A 41 -18.41 6.23 32.94
C LEU A 41 -17.82 6.90 31.69
N VAL A 42 -18.16 8.17 31.46
CA VAL A 42 -17.64 8.94 30.33
C VAL A 42 -16.11 8.96 30.26
N LEU A 43 -15.43 9.12 31.40
CA LEU A 43 -13.97 9.17 31.44
C LEU A 43 -13.36 7.80 31.13
N VAL A 44 -13.98 6.73 31.64
CA VAL A 44 -13.53 5.36 31.39
C VAL A 44 -13.60 5.03 29.90
N VAL A 45 -14.73 5.33 29.25
CA VAL A 45 -14.91 5.08 27.81
C VAL A 45 -13.95 5.91 26.97
N LEU A 46 -13.82 7.21 27.29
CA LEU A 46 -12.92 8.10 26.57
C LEU A 46 -11.46 7.65 26.66
N ALA A 47 -11.01 7.26 27.86
CA ALA A 47 -9.65 6.77 28.08
C ALA A 47 -9.38 5.46 27.33
N ALA A 48 -10.31 4.50 27.38
CA ALA A 48 -10.20 3.24 26.67
C ALA A 48 -10.14 3.43 25.15
N PHE A 49 -11.00 4.31 24.62
CA PHE A 49 -11.02 4.64 23.20
C PHE A 49 -9.74 5.34 22.75
N ALA A 50 -9.29 6.36 23.47
CA ALA A 50 -8.06 7.08 23.16
C ALA A 50 -6.83 6.14 23.21
N GLY A 51 -6.77 5.27 24.23
CA GLY A 51 -5.74 4.23 24.32
C GLY A 51 -5.79 3.26 23.14
N GLY A 52 -6.97 2.78 22.77
CA GLY A 52 -7.17 1.92 21.60
C GLY A 52 -6.75 2.58 20.28
N LEU A 53 -7.03 3.88 20.10
CA LEU A 53 -6.59 4.64 18.92
C LEU A 53 -5.06 4.75 18.86
N VAL A 54 -4.40 5.04 19.99
CA VAL A 54 -2.94 5.11 20.06
C VAL A 54 -2.32 3.75 19.74
N VAL A 55 -2.82 2.68 20.35
CA VAL A 55 -2.35 1.30 20.08
C VAL A 55 -2.60 0.92 18.61
N GLY A 56 -3.77 1.24 18.07
CA GLY A 56 -4.10 0.99 16.66
C GLY A 56 -3.17 1.75 15.71
N ALA A 57 -2.93 3.04 15.96
CA ALA A 57 -2.01 3.85 15.16
C ALA A 57 -0.57 3.31 15.23
N LEU A 58 -0.09 2.92 16.42
CA LEU A 58 1.23 2.30 16.59
C LEU A 58 1.32 0.94 15.88
N GLY A 59 0.26 0.13 15.93
CA GLY A 59 0.19 -1.15 15.22
C GLY A 59 0.20 -1.02 13.69
N MET A 60 -0.33 0.09 13.15
CA MET A 60 -0.34 0.38 11.71
C MET A 60 0.98 1.01 11.20
N LEU A 61 1.77 1.62 12.09
CA LEU A 61 3.04 2.28 11.77
C LEU A 61 4.13 1.39 11.13
N PRO A 62 4.42 0.16 11.61
CA PRO A 62 5.55 -0.63 11.12
C PRO A 62 5.39 -1.09 9.66
N GLY A 63 4.16 -1.33 9.19
CA GLY A 63 3.89 -1.68 7.80
C GLY A 63 4.01 -0.48 6.86
N TRP A 64 3.50 0.68 7.28
CA TRP A 64 3.48 1.89 6.46
C TRP A 64 4.88 2.44 6.15
N TRP A 65 5.83 2.29 7.09
CA TRP A 65 7.22 2.70 6.86
C TRP A 65 7.92 1.83 5.81
N LYS A 66 7.70 0.51 5.82
CA LYS A 66 8.27 -0.40 4.82
C LYS A 66 7.71 -0.15 3.41
N HIS A 67 6.41 0.11 3.28
CA HIS A 67 5.80 0.43 1.99
C HIS A 67 6.23 1.81 1.46
N ARG A 68 6.39 2.82 2.33
CA ARG A 68 6.90 4.14 1.91
C ARG A 68 8.36 4.10 1.50
N ALA A 69 9.21 3.32 2.16
CA ALA A 69 10.61 3.14 1.76
C ALA A 69 10.74 2.46 0.39
N ALA A 70 9.89 1.47 0.09
CA ALA A 70 9.88 0.81 -1.22
C ALA A 70 9.35 1.73 -2.34
N ALA A 71 8.37 2.59 -2.05
CA ALA A 71 7.87 3.58 -3.02
C ALA A 71 8.87 4.71 -3.33
N ALA A 72 9.80 5.01 -2.39
CA ALA A 72 10.87 5.98 -2.59
C ALA A 72 12.09 5.42 -3.34
N GLN A 73 12.17 4.09 -3.52
CA GLN A 73 13.26 3.41 -4.23
C GLN A 73 12.87 2.93 -5.63
N VAL A 74 11.75 3.35 -6.21
CA VAL A 74 11.53 3.16 -7.65
C VAL A 74 12.41 4.18 -8.38
N PRO A 75 13.56 3.78 -8.96
CA PRO A 75 14.37 4.70 -9.73
C PRO A 75 13.56 5.01 -10.98
N ALA A 76 13.35 6.29 -11.28
CA ALA A 76 12.88 6.73 -12.58
C ALA A 76 13.98 6.42 -13.61
N VAL A 77 14.05 5.17 -14.07
CA VAL A 77 14.84 4.80 -15.25
C VAL A 77 13.98 5.16 -16.46
N SER A 78 13.92 6.44 -16.79
CA SER A 78 13.48 6.96 -18.08
C SER A 78 14.06 8.36 -18.25
N ASP A 79 15.36 8.39 -18.57
CA ASP A 79 15.82 9.14 -19.75
C ASP A 79 17.25 8.69 -20.06
N ALA A 80 17.37 7.65 -20.89
CA ALA A 80 18.60 7.35 -21.60
C ALA A 80 18.59 8.15 -22.91
N PRO A 81 19.72 8.74 -23.34
CA PRO A 81 19.77 9.61 -24.51
C PRO A 81 19.54 8.82 -25.80
N SER A 82 18.74 9.40 -26.68
CA SER A 82 18.51 8.92 -28.05
C SER A 82 19.82 8.68 -28.81
N PRO A 83 20.00 7.49 -29.41
CA PRO A 83 20.85 7.30 -30.56
C PRO A 83 19.98 6.88 -31.75
N ALA A 84 19.66 7.82 -32.62
CA ALA A 84 19.66 7.50 -34.05
C ALA A 84 21.13 7.63 -34.49
N PRO A 85 21.70 6.70 -35.28
CA PRO A 85 21.16 6.47 -36.63
C PRO A 85 21.40 5.06 -37.25
N LEU A 86 20.67 4.80 -38.35
CA LEU A 86 20.96 3.91 -39.50
C LEU A 86 20.73 2.37 -39.42
N ALA A 87 19.90 1.94 -40.39
CA ALA A 87 19.89 0.64 -41.06
C ALA A 87 19.24 -0.56 -40.33
N THR A 88 17.91 -0.53 -40.25
CA THR A 88 17.09 -1.75 -40.26
C THR A 88 17.32 -2.49 -41.58
N ALA A 89 18.18 -3.51 -41.53
CA ALA A 89 18.31 -4.53 -42.55
C ALA A 89 16.97 -5.29 -42.67
N ILE A 90 16.15 -4.85 -43.63
CA ILE A 90 15.02 -5.61 -44.14
C ILE A 90 15.59 -6.73 -45.01
N ALA A 91 15.91 -7.89 -44.44
CA ALA A 91 16.05 -9.15 -45.19
C ALA A 91 16.39 -10.32 -44.25
N SER A 92 15.41 -10.80 -43.47
CA SER A 92 15.40 -12.22 -43.08
C SER A 92 14.00 -12.62 -42.65
N ALA A 93 13.13 -12.84 -43.64
CA ALA A 93 11.90 -13.59 -43.47
C ALA A 93 12.03 -14.88 -44.28
N ALA A 94 11.93 -15.98 -43.54
CA ALA A 94 12.14 -17.35 -43.94
C ALA A 94 11.17 -17.87 -45.02
N THR A 95 11.65 -18.82 -45.81
CA THR A 95 10.82 -19.91 -46.36
C THR A 95 11.66 -21.19 -46.44
N PRO A 96 11.34 -22.26 -45.70
CA PRO A 96 11.93 -23.57 -45.93
C PRO A 96 10.97 -24.42 -46.77
N THR A 97 11.32 -24.67 -48.04
CA THR A 97 10.64 -25.68 -48.88
C THR A 97 11.66 -26.66 -49.44
N ILE A 98 11.76 -27.79 -48.73
CA ILE A 98 12.15 -29.15 -49.10
C ILE A 98 12.71 -29.31 -50.54
N ALA A 99 14.03 -29.46 -50.65
CA ALA A 99 14.68 -29.98 -51.85
C ALA A 99 14.93 -31.49 -51.65
N ALA A 100 14.04 -32.31 -52.21
CA ALA A 100 14.34 -33.69 -52.54
C ALA A 100 15.05 -33.67 -53.89
N THR A 101 16.35 -33.99 -53.92
CA THR A 101 17.00 -34.41 -55.16
C THR A 101 18.04 -35.46 -54.83
N ASP A 102 17.94 -36.52 -55.60
CA ASP A 102 18.61 -37.79 -55.55
C ASP A 102 20.13 -37.74 -55.34
N LEU A 103 20.56 -38.80 -54.68
CA LEU A 103 21.92 -39.31 -54.57
C LEU A 103 22.32 -39.95 -55.94
N PRO A 104 23.53 -40.52 -56.09
CA PRO A 104 24.82 -39.91 -56.41
C PRO A 104 25.41 -40.47 -57.73
N ALA A 105 26.71 -40.24 -57.92
CA ALA A 105 27.61 -40.98 -58.82
C ALA A 105 27.55 -40.54 -60.30
N VAL A 106 28.64 -40.47 -61.06
CA VAL A 106 29.95 -41.11 -61.00
C VAL A 106 30.85 -40.24 -61.93
N ARG A 107 31.97 -39.69 -61.45
CA ARG A 107 33.34 -40.18 -61.65
C ARG A 107 33.76 -40.41 -63.12
N GLN A 108 34.68 -39.55 -63.57
CA GLN A 108 35.87 -39.81 -64.42
C GLN A 108 35.74 -40.32 -65.86
N HIS A 109 36.22 -39.50 -66.80
CA HIS A 109 37.37 -39.69 -67.71
C HIS A 109 37.42 -38.41 -68.59
N GLY A 110 38.54 -37.77 -68.96
CA GLY A 110 39.85 -38.30 -69.28
C GLY A 110 40.00 -38.29 -70.81
N LEU A 111 40.67 -37.23 -71.32
CA LEU A 111 40.98 -36.87 -72.72
C LEU A 111 39.90 -36.09 -73.49
#